data_AF-A0A8H8D1T5-F1
#
_entry.id   AF-A0A8H8D1T5-F1
#
_cell.length_a   1.000
_cell.length_b   1.000
_cell.length_c   1.000
_cell.angle_alpha   90.00
_cell.angle_beta   90.00
_cell.angle_gamma   90.00
#
_symmetry.space_group_name_H-M   'P 1'
#
loop_
_entity.id
_entity.type
_entity.pdbx_description
1 polymer ?
#
loop_
_entity_poly.entity_id
_entity_poly.type
_entity_poly.pdbx_seq_one_letter_code
_entity_poly.pdbx_strand_id
1 'polypeptide(L)'
;MWISHRTLSMLVASLLIQCLRFVLLVDATCLARYDGIPDFVLKYAPIIYLHSEDQYMPSAFATLLENSKPTVNYTPVADVPSPLTLDNLDLLNSLGGKDVFLTTNEGIRALPEWFSGTRPDKAGKTVDAVSSIIVVRDHGDGKMVDAFYFYYYGYNQGNTVIGIQFGNHVGDWEHNMIRFENGEPQAVWYSQHAGGEAFTYQATEKQGLRPVGYSANGSHAVYATPGTHDHTIPGFNLPGGLLEDETDKGVLWDPILSMYAYSYNNATEKFKPYDANTPTNYLYFDGRWGDEQLPDDAEGQIVLFGQRKYVSAPNGVKFKGLVREKVCPGNGECMIWDGLRVKRGMEVGGG
;
A
#
# COMPACT_ATOMS: atom_id res chain seq x y z
N MET A 1 42.38 -56.12 14.24
CA MET A 1 42.25 -55.36 12.99
C MET A 1 41.55 -54.04 13.35
N TRP A 2 42.31 -52.95 13.45
CA TRP A 2 41.83 -51.64 13.89
C TRP A 2 41.23 -50.89 12.70
N ILE A 3 40.01 -50.38 12.83
CA ILE A 3 39.42 -49.45 11.85
C ILE A 3 39.50 -48.04 12.46
N SER A 4 40.15 -47.12 11.74
CA SER A 4 40.52 -45.79 12.24
C SER A 4 39.35 -44.81 12.30
N HIS A 5 39.25 -44.07 13.41
CA HIS A 5 38.40 -42.90 13.64
C HIS A 5 38.79 -41.66 12.80
N ARG A 6 38.78 -41.76 11.46
CA ARG A 6 39.03 -40.62 10.57
C ARG A 6 38.10 -40.58 9.36
N THR A 7 36.79 -40.73 9.54
CA THR A 7 35.80 -40.51 8.47
C THR A 7 34.45 -39.97 8.97
N LEU A 8 34.42 -39.23 10.08
CA LEU A 8 33.18 -38.60 10.59
C LEU A 8 33.26 -37.07 10.72
N SER A 9 34.26 -36.42 10.09
CA SER A 9 34.43 -34.96 10.17
C SER A 9 34.32 -34.22 8.83
N MET A 10 34.05 -34.92 7.72
CA MET A 10 33.89 -34.27 6.40
C MET A 10 32.46 -34.23 5.86
N LEU A 11 31.50 -34.91 6.50
CA LEU A 11 30.09 -34.92 6.05
C LEU A 11 29.20 -33.87 6.75
N VAL A 12 29.64 -33.31 7.88
CA VAL A 12 28.88 -32.26 8.58
C VAL A 12 29.25 -30.85 8.09
N ALA A 13 30.46 -30.66 7.54
CA ALA A 13 30.87 -29.38 6.97
C ALA A 13 30.22 -29.09 5.60
N SER A 14 29.80 -30.13 4.86
CA SER A 14 29.21 -29.96 3.52
C SER A 14 27.73 -29.56 3.55
N LEU A 15 26.98 -29.94 4.59
CA LEU A 15 25.57 -29.53 4.73
C LEU A 15 25.42 -28.08 5.23
N LEU A 16 26.33 -27.59 6.08
CA LEU A 16 26.32 -26.21 6.57
C LEU A 16 26.64 -25.19 5.46
N ILE A 17 27.50 -25.55 4.51
CA ILE A 17 27.83 -24.69 3.35
C ILE A 17 26.68 -24.65 2.33
N GLN A 18 25.83 -25.68 2.28
CA GLN A 18 24.65 -25.71 1.40
C GLN A 18 23.47 -24.92 1.95
N CYS A 19 23.30 -24.86 3.29
CA CYS A 19 22.32 -23.96 3.91
C CYS A 19 22.70 -22.48 3.76
N LEU A 20 23.99 -22.13 3.79
CA LEU A 20 24.46 -20.74 3.59
C LEU A 20 24.31 -20.24 2.14
N ARG A 21 24.24 -21.13 1.15
CA ARG A 21 23.97 -20.76 -0.25
C ARG A 21 22.48 -20.53 -0.56
N PHE A 22 21.58 -21.03 0.28
CA PHE A 22 20.14 -20.85 0.11
C PHE A 22 19.59 -19.54 0.73
N VAL A 23 20.36 -18.90 1.62
CA VAL A 23 19.98 -17.64 2.26
C VAL A 23 20.32 -16.40 1.41
N LEU A 24 21.09 -16.56 0.32
CA LEU A 24 21.60 -15.43 -0.49
C LEU A 24 21.10 -15.38 -1.94
N LEU A 25 20.17 -16.27 -2.33
CA LEU A 25 19.47 -16.16 -3.61
C LEU A 25 18.12 -15.46 -3.41
N VAL A 26 18.16 -14.26 -2.81
CA VAL A 26 17.26 -13.22 -3.32
C VAL A 26 17.67 -13.07 -4.77
N ASP A 27 16.76 -13.33 -5.69
CA ASP A 27 17.02 -13.41 -7.12
C ASP A 27 17.95 -12.26 -7.55
N ALA A 28 19.22 -12.57 -7.85
CA ALA A 28 20.25 -11.56 -8.09
C ALA A 28 19.88 -10.64 -9.27
N THR A 29 18.94 -11.10 -10.11
CA THR A 29 18.34 -10.33 -11.21
C THR A 29 17.39 -9.22 -10.73
N CYS A 30 16.70 -9.41 -9.60
CA CYS A 30 15.83 -8.40 -9.00
C CYS A 30 16.64 -7.32 -8.26
N LEU A 31 17.74 -7.70 -7.60
CA LEU A 31 18.63 -6.74 -6.92
C LEU A 31 19.42 -5.87 -7.93
N ALA A 32 19.82 -6.42 -9.07
CA ALA A 32 20.49 -5.66 -10.14
C ALA A 32 19.58 -4.63 -10.83
N ARG A 33 18.26 -4.71 -10.66
CA ARG A 33 17.27 -3.84 -11.33
C ARG A 33 17.15 -2.46 -10.66
N TYR A 34 17.55 -2.33 -9.41
CA TYR A 34 17.35 -1.11 -8.62
C TYR A 34 18.66 -0.57 -8.03
N ASP A 35 19.72 -0.61 -8.83
CA ASP A 35 21.00 0.02 -8.52
C ASP A 35 20.78 1.49 -8.13
N GLY A 36 21.20 1.86 -6.91
CA GLY A 36 21.12 3.22 -6.38
C GLY A 36 19.97 3.50 -5.42
N ILE A 37 19.04 2.56 -5.19
CA ILE A 37 18.17 2.65 -4.00
C ILE A 37 19.06 2.49 -2.76
N PRO A 38 18.96 3.35 -1.74
CA PRO A 38 19.69 3.14 -0.51
C PRO A 38 19.32 1.79 0.13
N ASP A 39 20.31 0.94 0.44
CA ASP A 39 20.07 -0.44 0.91
C ASP A 39 19.11 -0.54 2.10
N PHE A 40 19.15 0.44 3.00
CA PHE A 40 18.27 0.48 4.18
C PHE A 40 16.79 0.59 3.80
N VAL A 41 16.45 1.19 2.65
CA VAL A 41 15.06 1.28 2.17
C VAL A 41 14.50 -0.10 1.86
N LEU A 42 15.29 -1.01 1.28
CA LEU A 42 14.85 -2.37 1.00
C LEU A 42 14.96 -3.27 2.24
N LYS A 43 16.05 -3.12 3.01
CA LYS A 43 16.33 -3.88 4.24
C LYS A 43 15.22 -3.75 5.28
N TYR A 44 14.67 -2.54 5.43
CA TYR A 44 13.62 -2.23 6.42
C TYR A 44 12.23 -2.05 5.78
N ALA A 45 12.04 -2.42 4.52
CA ALA A 45 10.75 -2.30 3.84
C ALA A 45 9.64 -3.05 4.61
N PRO A 46 8.40 -2.54 4.71
CA PRO A 46 7.33 -3.23 5.42
C PRO A 46 6.98 -4.59 4.81
N ILE A 47 6.49 -5.49 5.66
CA ILE A 47 5.74 -6.70 5.27
C ILE A 47 4.27 -6.45 5.61
N ILE A 48 3.36 -6.85 4.73
CA ILE A 48 1.92 -6.65 4.93
C ILE A 48 1.23 -8.01 5.11
N TYR A 49 0.40 -8.13 6.13
CA TYR A 49 -0.62 -9.17 6.18
C TYR A 49 -1.93 -8.59 5.66
N LEU A 50 -2.45 -9.19 4.59
CA LEU A 50 -3.78 -8.91 4.07
C LEU A 50 -4.79 -9.71 4.89
N HIS A 51 -5.94 -9.13 5.22
CA HIS A 51 -6.96 -9.82 6.00
C HIS A 51 -7.36 -11.16 5.34
N SER A 52 -7.54 -12.20 6.16
CA SER A 52 -7.72 -13.58 5.67
C SER A 52 -8.97 -13.79 4.81
N GLU A 53 -9.99 -12.96 5.02
CA GLU A 53 -11.27 -12.98 4.29
C GLU A 53 -11.38 -11.88 3.22
N ASP A 54 -10.36 -11.05 3.03
CA ASP A 54 -10.44 -10.00 2.01
C ASP A 54 -10.57 -10.62 0.62
N GLN A 55 -11.46 -10.06 -0.19
CA GLN A 55 -11.69 -10.48 -1.58
C GLN A 55 -10.90 -9.63 -2.57
N TYR A 56 -10.46 -8.44 -2.15
CA TYR A 56 -9.85 -7.42 -2.98
C TYR A 56 -8.35 -7.34 -2.67
N MET A 57 -7.58 -8.18 -3.35
CA MET A 57 -6.13 -8.27 -3.19
C MET A 57 -5.41 -7.11 -3.90
N PRO A 58 -4.11 -6.89 -3.64
CA PRO A 58 -3.34 -5.88 -4.36
C PRO A 58 -3.40 -6.10 -5.88
N SER A 59 -3.54 -5.02 -6.64
CA SER A 59 -3.81 -5.05 -8.08
C SER A 59 -2.73 -4.35 -8.89
N ALA A 60 -2.56 -4.75 -10.15
CA ALA A 60 -1.74 -3.96 -11.08
C ALA A 60 -2.45 -2.64 -11.44
N PHE A 61 -1.75 -1.52 -11.33
CA PHE A 61 -2.32 -0.20 -11.66
C PHE A 61 -2.72 -0.10 -13.14
N ALA A 62 -1.98 -0.77 -14.03
CA ALA A 62 -2.26 -0.81 -15.47
C ALA A 62 -3.62 -1.47 -15.78
N THR A 63 -4.06 -2.42 -14.96
CA THR A 63 -5.35 -3.11 -15.15
C THR A 63 -6.52 -2.13 -15.06
N LEU A 64 -6.45 -1.09 -14.22
CA LEU A 64 -7.47 -0.04 -14.22
C LEU A 64 -7.52 0.66 -15.58
N LEU A 65 -6.38 1.00 -16.18
CA LEU A 65 -6.33 1.71 -17.46
C LEU A 65 -6.90 0.87 -18.61
N GLU A 66 -6.62 -0.43 -18.60
CA GLU A 66 -7.15 -1.39 -19.58
C GLU A 66 -8.68 -1.54 -19.50
N ASN A 67 -9.25 -1.33 -18.31
CA ASN A 67 -10.66 -1.57 -18.00
C ASN A 67 -11.47 -0.29 -17.73
N SER A 68 -10.92 0.87 -18.08
CA SER A 68 -11.58 2.17 -17.88
C SER A 68 -11.52 3.05 -19.12
N LYS A 69 -12.28 4.15 -19.06
CA LYS A 69 -12.24 5.25 -20.01
C LYS A 69 -12.22 6.58 -19.23
N PRO A 70 -11.41 7.56 -19.64
CA PRO A 70 -11.43 8.86 -18.99
C PRO A 70 -12.77 9.58 -19.20
N THR A 71 -13.35 10.11 -18.13
CA THR A 71 -14.58 10.90 -18.17
C THR A 71 -14.44 12.17 -17.34
N VAL A 72 -15.16 13.22 -17.73
CA VAL A 72 -15.42 14.40 -16.89
C VAL A 72 -16.93 14.50 -16.72
N ASN A 73 -17.42 14.49 -15.47
CA ASN A 73 -18.84 14.61 -15.16
C ASN A 73 -19.66 13.55 -15.93
N TYR A 74 -19.24 12.28 -15.82
CA TYR A 74 -19.77 11.10 -16.53
C TYR A 74 -19.70 11.11 -18.07
N THR A 75 -19.11 12.13 -18.68
CA THR A 75 -19.01 12.25 -20.14
C THR A 75 -17.61 11.82 -20.60
N PRO A 76 -17.47 10.90 -21.57
CA PRO A 76 -16.17 10.52 -22.11
C PRO A 76 -15.36 11.73 -22.61
N VAL A 77 -14.08 11.76 -22.24
CA VAL A 77 -13.14 12.76 -22.73
C VAL A 77 -12.78 12.45 -24.19
N ALA A 78 -12.83 13.47 -25.06
CA ALA A 78 -12.43 13.35 -26.45
C ALA A 78 -10.89 13.36 -26.59
N ASP A 79 -10.37 12.89 -27.73
CA ASP A 79 -8.95 12.95 -28.09
C ASP A 79 -7.99 12.28 -27.07
N VAL A 80 -8.50 11.31 -26.31
CA VAL A 80 -7.71 10.49 -25.38
C VAL A 80 -6.75 9.58 -26.18
N PRO A 81 -5.47 9.48 -25.78
CA PRO A 81 -4.53 8.51 -26.37
C PRO A 81 -5.06 7.08 -26.31
N SER A 82 -4.88 6.33 -27.40
CA SER A 82 -5.28 4.91 -27.47
C SER A 82 -4.12 4.07 -28.01
N PRO A 83 -3.54 3.14 -27.21
CA PRO A 83 -3.94 2.83 -25.83
C PRO A 83 -3.54 3.93 -24.82
N LEU A 84 -4.34 4.07 -23.77
CA LEU A 84 -3.98 4.81 -22.56
C LEU A 84 -3.15 3.88 -21.66
N THR A 85 -1.96 4.33 -21.27
CA THR A 85 -0.99 3.53 -20.50
C THR A 85 -0.36 4.36 -19.40
N LEU A 86 0.43 3.72 -18.54
CA LEU A 86 1.18 4.40 -17.48
C LEU A 86 2.21 5.41 -18.02
N ASP A 87 2.60 5.30 -19.30
CA ASP A 87 3.56 6.19 -19.97
C ASP A 87 2.93 7.45 -20.57
N ASN A 88 1.60 7.55 -20.64
CA ASN A 88 0.93 8.70 -21.25
C ASN A 88 -0.28 9.22 -20.46
N LEU A 89 -0.49 8.72 -19.25
CA LEU A 89 -1.64 9.08 -18.41
C LEU A 89 -1.67 10.56 -18.01
N ASP A 90 -0.50 11.20 -17.88
CA ASP A 90 -0.38 12.64 -17.60
C ASP A 90 -0.90 13.53 -18.74
N LEU A 91 -1.02 13.01 -19.96
CA LEU A 91 -1.62 13.76 -21.07
C LEU A 91 -3.08 14.12 -20.79
N LEU A 92 -3.78 13.37 -19.93
CA LEU A 92 -5.13 13.72 -19.47
C LEU A 92 -5.16 15.05 -18.70
N ASN A 93 -4.01 15.55 -18.23
CA ASN A 93 -3.93 16.81 -17.52
C ASN A 93 -4.34 18.01 -18.40
N SER A 94 -4.09 17.93 -19.72
CA SER A 94 -4.54 18.95 -20.68
C SER A 94 -5.95 18.73 -21.20
N LEU A 95 -6.55 17.57 -20.92
CA LEU A 95 -7.88 17.15 -21.39
C LEU A 95 -8.96 17.19 -20.30
N GLY A 96 -8.65 17.77 -19.14
CA GLY A 96 -9.59 17.92 -18.02
C GLY A 96 -8.90 17.95 -16.65
N GLY A 97 -7.65 17.49 -16.56
CA GLY A 97 -6.88 17.64 -15.32
C GLY A 97 -7.47 16.89 -14.15
N LYS A 98 -7.53 17.58 -13.01
CA LYS A 98 -8.08 17.09 -11.74
C LYS A 98 -9.54 16.64 -11.80
N ASP A 99 -10.28 17.08 -12.82
CA ASP A 99 -11.70 16.77 -12.98
C ASP A 99 -11.92 15.48 -13.80
N VAL A 100 -10.85 14.84 -14.28
CA VAL A 100 -10.89 13.57 -15.01
C VAL A 100 -10.95 12.39 -14.04
N PHE A 101 -11.86 11.46 -14.32
CA PHE A 101 -12.02 10.18 -13.64
C PHE A 101 -11.68 9.03 -14.58
N LEU A 102 -10.95 8.02 -14.10
CA LEU A 102 -10.72 6.76 -14.82
C LEU A 102 -11.91 5.83 -14.62
N THR A 103 -13.04 6.19 -15.23
CA THR A 103 -14.33 5.51 -15.03
C THR A 103 -14.32 4.13 -15.66
N THR A 104 -14.64 3.12 -14.85
CA THR A 104 -14.68 1.73 -15.30
C THR A 104 -15.67 1.51 -16.44
N ASN A 105 -15.35 0.57 -17.33
CA ASN A 105 -16.18 0.27 -18.49
C ASN A 105 -17.51 -0.41 -18.10
N GLU A 106 -17.48 -1.25 -17.08
CA GLU A 106 -18.63 -2.01 -16.57
C GLU A 106 -19.39 -1.27 -15.46
N GLY A 107 -18.76 -0.28 -14.83
CA GLY A 107 -19.29 0.49 -13.71
C GLY A 107 -19.04 -0.18 -12.35
N ILE A 108 -18.87 0.65 -11.32
CA ILE A 108 -18.54 0.23 -9.95
C ILE A 108 -19.47 -0.84 -9.34
N ARG A 109 -20.73 -0.95 -9.80
CA ARG A 109 -21.71 -1.92 -9.32
C ARG A 109 -21.55 -3.31 -9.91
N ALA A 110 -20.84 -3.45 -11.03
CA ALA A 110 -20.69 -4.72 -11.74
C ALA A 110 -19.77 -5.70 -11.00
N LEU A 111 -18.85 -5.18 -10.15
CA LEU A 111 -17.84 -5.95 -9.44
C LEU A 111 -17.10 -6.95 -10.36
N PRO A 112 -16.48 -6.46 -11.47
CA PRO A 112 -15.79 -7.33 -12.41
C PRO A 112 -14.64 -8.09 -11.75
N GLU A 113 -14.29 -9.24 -12.31
CA GLU A 113 -13.28 -10.16 -11.72
C GLU A 113 -11.96 -9.45 -11.39
N TRP A 114 -11.52 -8.50 -12.22
CA TRP A 114 -10.28 -7.77 -12.03
C TRP A 114 -10.25 -6.87 -10.78
N PHE A 115 -11.40 -6.54 -10.18
CA PHE A 115 -11.45 -5.87 -8.87
C PHE A 115 -10.80 -6.73 -7.77
N SER A 116 -10.86 -8.05 -7.88
CA SER A 116 -10.31 -8.99 -6.89
C SER A 116 -8.78 -8.94 -6.79
N GLY A 117 -8.12 -8.32 -7.77
CA GLY A 117 -6.67 -8.17 -7.80
C GLY A 117 -5.90 -9.49 -7.91
N THR A 118 -4.66 -9.47 -7.43
CA THR A 118 -3.75 -10.61 -7.52
C THR A 118 -3.40 -11.10 -6.13
N ARG A 119 -3.92 -12.27 -5.77
CA ARG A 119 -3.57 -12.90 -4.49
C ARG A 119 -2.06 -13.23 -4.44
N PRO A 120 -1.34 -12.82 -3.38
CA PRO A 120 0.06 -13.20 -3.22
C PRO A 120 0.27 -14.72 -3.20
N ASP A 121 1.37 -15.16 -3.78
CA ASP A 121 1.81 -16.57 -3.74
C ASP A 121 2.40 -16.94 -2.37
N LYS A 122 2.93 -18.16 -2.23
CA LYS A 122 3.52 -18.63 -0.96
C LYS A 122 4.77 -17.84 -0.54
N ALA A 123 5.43 -17.16 -1.46
CA ALA A 123 6.57 -16.29 -1.17
C ALA A 123 6.12 -14.85 -0.85
N GLY A 124 4.82 -14.56 -0.95
CA GLY A 124 4.26 -13.23 -0.77
C GLY A 124 4.36 -12.34 -2.01
N LYS A 125 4.57 -12.91 -3.20
CA LYS A 125 4.66 -12.13 -4.45
C LYS A 125 3.31 -12.07 -5.16
N THR A 126 2.92 -10.91 -5.65
CA THR A 126 1.84 -10.76 -6.64
C THR A 126 2.38 -11.07 -8.04
N VAL A 127 2.20 -12.30 -8.51
CA VAL A 127 2.73 -12.78 -9.79
C VAL A 127 2.05 -12.05 -10.94
N ASP A 128 2.83 -11.60 -11.93
CA ASP A 128 2.37 -10.87 -13.12
C ASP A 128 1.62 -9.54 -12.84
N ALA A 129 1.69 -9.03 -11.61
CA ALA A 129 1.08 -7.75 -11.23
C ALA A 129 2.06 -6.87 -10.46
N VAL A 130 2.36 -5.68 -10.99
CA VAL A 130 3.09 -4.63 -10.25
C VAL A 130 2.08 -3.87 -9.40
N SER A 131 2.05 -4.19 -8.10
CA SER A 131 0.98 -3.80 -7.17
C SER A 131 1.41 -2.80 -6.10
N SER A 132 2.69 -2.45 -6.08
CA SER A 132 3.23 -1.49 -5.11
C SER A 132 4.27 -0.57 -5.74
N ILE A 133 4.53 0.56 -5.08
CA ILE A 133 5.64 1.43 -5.46
C ILE A 133 6.40 1.92 -4.24
N ILE A 134 7.71 2.14 -4.42
CA ILE A 134 8.54 2.86 -3.45
C ILE A 134 8.84 4.27 -3.97
N VAL A 135 8.65 5.26 -3.11
CA VAL A 135 9.11 6.63 -3.35
C VAL A 135 10.09 7.03 -2.25
N VAL A 136 11.34 7.30 -2.63
CA VAL A 136 12.41 7.74 -1.71
C VAL A 136 12.60 9.24 -1.81
N ARG A 137 12.53 9.93 -0.68
CA ARG A 137 12.70 11.38 -0.59
C ARG A 137 13.83 11.73 0.37
N ASP A 138 14.89 12.32 -0.16
CA ASP A 138 15.99 12.88 0.62
C ASP A 138 15.60 14.28 1.15
N HIS A 139 15.94 14.58 2.41
CA HIS A 139 15.67 15.87 3.03
C HIS A 139 16.61 16.99 2.60
N GLY A 140 17.75 16.66 1.98
CA GLY A 140 18.79 17.59 1.56
C GLY A 140 19.73 18.01 2.69
N ASP A 141 19.59 17.41 3.88
CA ASP A 141 20.42 17.69 5.07
C ASP A 141 21.58 16.68 5.23
N GLY A 142 21.66 15.70 4.33
CA GLY A 142 22.67 14.64 4.33
C GLY A 142 22.44 13.55 5.37
N LYS A 143 21.27 13.52 6.04
CA LYS A 143 20.97 12.57 7.12
C LYS A 143 19.60 11.93 7.00
N MET A 144 18.57 12.72 6.73
CA MET A 144 17.18 12.27 6.79
C MET A 144 16.68 11.83 5.43
N VAL A 145 16.05 10.66 5.40
CA VAL A 145 15.39 10.10 4.22
C VAL A 145 14.02 9.58 4.64
N ASP A 146 12.99 9.94 3.89
CA ASP A 146 11.68 9.32 4.00
C ASP A 146 11.50 8.34 2.85
N ALA A 147 11.16 7.09 3.15
CA ALA A 147 10.75 6.10 2.15
C ALA A 147 9.27 5.79 2.32
N PHE A 148 8.51 5.99 1.25
CA PHE A 148 7.09 5.68 1.18
C PHE A 148 6.91 4.38 0.41
N TYR A 149 6.09 3.48 0.94
CA TYR A 149 5.76 2.17 0.38
C TYR A 149 4.26 2.17 0.12
N PHE A 150 3.88 2.39 -1.13
CA PHE A 150 2.48 2.50 -1.55
C PHE A 150 1.96 1.17 -2.06
N TYR A 151 0.70 0.90 -1.78
CA TYR A 151 -0.04 -0.32 -2.07
C TYR A 151 -1.27 0.06 -2.87
N TYR A 152 -1.52 -0.64 -3.98
CA TYR A 152 -2.70 -0.36 -4.80
C TYR A 152 -3.67 -1.52 -4.81
N TYR A 153 -4.95 -1.15 -4.77
CA TYR A 153 -6.07 -2.07 -4.86
C TYR A 153 -6.98 -1.61 -5.98
N GLY A 154 -7.54 -2.55 -6.75
CA GLY A 154 -8.46 -2.23 -7.85
C GLY A 154 -9.83 -1.74 -7.36
N TYR A 155 -10.20 -2.10 -6.14
CA TYR A 155 -11.47 -1.76 -5.52
C TYR A 155 -11.31 -1.69 -4.02
N ASN A 156 -11.81 -0.63 -3.41
CA ASN A 156 -11.95 -0.50 -1.96
C ASN A 156 -13.41 -0.78 -1.59
N GLN A 157 -13.57 -1.74 -0.70
CA GLN A 157 -14.84 -2.05 -0.08
C GLN A 157 -14.91 -1.39 1.29
N GLY A 158 -15.69 -0.31 1.39
CA GLY A 158 -15.76 0.47 2.63
C GLY A 158 -16.51 -0.23 3.77
N ASN A 159 -16.53 0.42 4.94
CA ASN A 159 -17.03 -0.18 6.17
C ASN A 159 -18.55 -0.36 6.18
N THR A 160 -19.00 -1.37 6.92
CA THR A 160 -20.42 -1.67 7.11
C THR A 160 -20.95 -1.04 8.39
N VAL A 161 -21.93 -0.15 8.26
CA VAL A 161 -22.64 0.50 9.37
C VAL A 161 -24.10 0.07 9.33
N ILE A 162 -24.57 -0.60 10.39
CA ILE A 162 -25.97 -1.08 10.53
C ILE A 162 -26.38 -1.95 9.30
N GLY A 163 -25.48 -2.83 8.86
CA GLY A 163 -25.71 -3.72 7.71
C GLY A 163 -25.66 -3.04 6.33
N ILE A 164 -25.29 -1.76 6.26
CA ILE A 164 -25.12 -1.03 5.01
C ILE A 164 -23.66 -0.60 4.86
N GLN A 165 -23.10 -0.91 3.71
CA GLN A 165 -21.74 -0.52 3.35
C GLN A 165 -21.67 0.92 2.83
N PHE A 166 -20.68 1.68 3.30
CA PHE A 166 -20.40 3.05 2.88
C PHE A 166 -18.94 3.23 2.46
N GLY A 167 -18.70 4.10 1.47
CA GLY A 167 -17.36 4.48 1.05
C GLY A 167 -16.71 3.60 -0.02
N ASN A 168 -17.48 2.74 -0.70
CA ASN A 168 -16.94 1.93 -1.81
C ASN A 168 -16.43 2.81 -2.94
N HIS A 169 -15.26 2.50 -3.48
CA HIS A 169 -14.70 3.23 -4.60
C HIS A 169 -13.76 2.36 -5.44
N VAL A 170 -13.64 2.68 -6.72
CA VAL A 170 -12.69 2.03 -7.62
C VAL A 170 -11.32 2.64 -7.43
N GLY A 171 -10.31 1.78 -7.36
CA GLY A 171 -8.91 2.15 -7.18
C GLY A 171 -8.63 2.70 -5.80
N ASP A 172 -7.59 2.23 -5.13
CA ASP A 172 -7.18 2.79 -3.85
C ASP A 172 -5.68 2.76 -3.65
N TRP A 173 -5.17 3.75 -2.95
CA TRP A 173 -3.76 3.92 -2.62
C TRP A 173 -3.60 4.03 -1.11
N GLU A 174 -3.08 2.97 -0.51
CA GLU A 174 -2.68 2.95 0.90
C GLU A 174 -1.16 2.91 1.01
N HIS A 175 -0.58 3.25 2.17
CA HIS A 175 0.86 3.28 2.32
C HIS A 175 1.39 3.24 3.74
N ASN A 176 2.61 2.72 3.85
CA ASN A 176 3.49 3.04 4.95
C ASN A 176 4.50 4.12 4.55
N MET A 177 5.00 4.87 5.53
CA MET A 177 6.20 5.69 5.37
C MET A 177 7.16 5.39 6.50
N ILE A 178 8.44 5.16 6.19
CA ILE A 178 9.50 5.01 7.18
C ILE A 178 10.43 6.21 7.08
N ARG A 179 10.64 6.89 8.22
CA ARG A 179 11.64 7.93 8.37
C ARG A 179 12.94 7.32 8.85
N PHE A 180 14.01 7.59 8.11
CA PHE A 180 15.38 7.20 8.44
C PHE A 180 16.20 8.42 8.82
N GLU A 181 17.15 8.21 9.74
CA GLU A 181 18.22 9.16 10.04
C GLU A 181 19.55 8.39 9.98
N ASN A 182 20.49 8.85 9.16
CA ASN A 182 21.78 8.18 8.90
C ASN A 182 21.62 6.69 8.51
N GLY A 183 20.54 6.37 7.79
CA GLY A 183 20.24 5.00 7.34
C GLY A 183 19.58 4.09 8.39
N GLU A 184 19.33 4.58 9.60
CA GLU A 184 18.62 3.82 10.64
C GLU A 184 17.15 4.28 10.77
N PRO A 185 16.18 3.35 10.83
CA PRO A 185 14.76 3.69 10.90
C PRO A 185 14.40 4.27 12.27
N GLN A 186 13.71 5.41 12.26
CA GLN A 186 13.32 6.16 13.45
C GLN A 186 11.83 5.97 13.77
N ALA A 187 10.97 6.06 12.76
CA ALA A 187 9.52 6.00 12.92
C ALA A 187 8.84 5.47 11.67
N VAL A 188 7.64 4.91 11.85
CA VAL A 188 6.80 4.35 10.80
C VAL A 188 5.41 4.97 10.87
N TRP A 189 4.93 5.49 9.75
CA TRP A 189 3.55 5.90 9.51
C TRP A 189 2.76 4.75 8.89
N TYR A 190 1.53 4.56 9.35
CA TYR A 190 0.55 3.63 8.79
C TYR A 190 -0.66 4.44 8.35
N SER A 191 -0.97 4.46 7.06
CA SER A 191 -2.12 5.21 6.53
C SER A 191 -3.44 4.52 6.88
N GLN A 192 -4.44 5.32 7.25
CA GLN A 192 -5.78 4.85 7.59
C GLN A 192 -6.78 5.86 7.03
N HIS A 193 -7.47 5.50 5.95
CA HIS A 193 -8.43 6.38 5.28
C HIS A 193 -7.80 7.75 4.93
N ALA A 194 -8.37 8.87 5.43
CA ALA A 194 -7.85 10.22 5.23
C ALA A 194 -6.68 10.59 6.17
N GLY A 195 -6.32 9.72 7.12
CA GLY A 195 -5.35 9.95 8.18
C GLY A 195 -4.41 8.76 8.38
N GLY A 196 -4.15 8.44 9.65
CA GLY A 196 -3.26 7.36 10.04
C GLY A 196 -2.60 7.58 11.40
N GLU A 197 -1.69 6.68 11.73
CA GLU A 197 -0.96 6.67 13.00
C GLU A 197 0.55 6.55 12.77
N ALA A 198 1.33 7.20 13.64
CA ALA A 198 2.78 7.08 13.65
C ALA A 198 3.25 6.34 14.90
N PHE A 199 4.24 5.47 14.73
CA PHE A 199 4.90 4.75 15.81
C PHE A 199 6.40 4.94 15.70
N THR A 200 7.14 4.94 16.81
CA THR A 200 8.58 4.77 16.72
C THR A 200 8.88 3.42 16.11
N TYR A 201 9.95 3.33 15.32
CA TYR A 201 10.30 2.07 14.65
C TYR A 201 10.48 0.96 15.68
N GLN A 202 11.02 1.24 16.86
CA GLN A 202 11.18 0.24 17.92
C GLN A 202 9.85 -0.34 18.42
N ALA A 203 8.79 0.47 18.47
CA ALA A 203 7.48 0.06 18.95
C ALA A 203 6.80 -0.99 18.07
N THR A 204 7.06 -0.99 16.75
CA THR A 204 6.30 -1.82 15.78
C THR A 204 6.63 -3.31 15.88
N GLU A 205 5.65 -4.16 15.56
CA GLU A 205 5.92 -5.58 15.27
C GLU A 205 6.82 -5.69 14.05
N LYS A 206 7.73 -6.68 14.04
CA LYS A 206 8.68 -6.90 12.96
C LYS A 206 8.80 -8.38 12.59
N GLN A 207 9.00 -8.64 11.31
CA GLN A 207 9.51 -9.91 10.81
C GLN A 207 10.97 -9.72 10.42
N GLY A 208 11.89 -10.20 11.27
CA GLY A 208 13.30 -9.84 11.18
C GLY A 208 13.48 -8.34 11.45
N LEU A 209 13.94 -7.59 10.45
CA LEU A 209 14.09 -6.12 10.52
C LEU A 209 12.93 -5.36 9.88
N ARG A 210 11.98 -6.05 9.28
CA ARG A 210 10.93 -5.42 8.48
C ARG A 210 9.71 -5.18 9.35
N PRO A 211 9.22 -3.93 9.50
CA PRO A 211 8.01 -3.66 10.25
C PRO A 211 6.81 -4.35 9.58
N VAL A 212 5.86 -4.80 10.40
CA VAL A 212 4.65 -5.47 9.94
C VAL A 212 3.50 -4.49 9.92
N GLY A 213 2.80 -4.41 8.78
CA GLY A 213 1.50 -3.77 8.65
C GLY A 213 0.40 -4.81 8.43
N TYR A 214 -0.81 -4.47 8.84
CA TYR A 214 -2.00 -5.28 8.67
C TYR A 214 -3.02 -4.48 7.86
N SER A 215 -3.36 -4.94 6.66
CA SER A 215 -4.34 -4.29 5.80
C SER A 215 -5.75 -4.76 6.15
N ALA A 216 -6.63 -3.81 6.40
CA ALA A 216 -8.01 -4.06 6.82
C ALA A 216 -8.84 -4.70 5.71
N ASN A 217 -9.81 -5.53 6.12
CA ASN A 217 -10.72 -6.22 5.22
C ASN A 217 -11.53 -5.21 4.38
N GLY A 218 -11.24 -5.14 3.09
CA GLY A 218 -11.97 -4.33 2.12
C GLY A 218 -11.56 -2.85 2.09
N SER A 219 -11.43 -2.20 3.26
CA SER A 219 -11.08 -0.78 3.34
C SER A 219 -9.59 -0.53 3.12
N HIS A 220 -8.77 -1.58 3.23
CA HIS A 220 -7.32 -1.62 3.00
C HIS A 220 -6.45 -0.74 3.89
N ALA A 221 -7.04 0.08 4.74
CA ALA A 221 -6.36 0.86 5.77
C ALA A 221 -5.32 0.00 6.50
N VAL A 222 -4.14 0.56 6.71
CA VAL A 222 -2.99 -0.17 7.23
C VAL A 222 -2.86 0.10 8.72
N TYR A 223 -2.77 -0.95 9.51
CA TYR A 223 -2.65 -0.89 10.97
C TYR A 223 -1.36 -1.54 11.46
N ALA A 224 -0.84 -1.08 12.59
CA ALA A 224 0.37 -1.62 13.21
C ALA A 224 0.10 -2.90 14.04
N THR A 225 -1.17 -3.27 14.25
CA THR A 225 -1.60 -4.43 15.04
C THR A 225 -2.81 -5.11 14.39
N PRO A 226 -2.99 -6.43 14.58
CA PRO A 226 -4.22 -7.10 14.21
C PRO A 226 -5.36 -6.76 15.17
N GLY A 227 -6.60 -7.03 14.77
CA GLY A 227 -7.83 -6.90 15.54
C GLY A 227 -8.77 -5.81 15.02
N THR A 228 -9.72 -5.44 15.88
CA THR A 228 -10.72 -4.40 15.62
C THR A 228 -10.18 -3.00 15.88
N HIS A 229 -10.24 -2.14 14.87
CA HIS A 229 -9.83 -0.74 14.92
C HIS A 229 -11.03 0.17 14.71
N ASP A 230 -11.45 0.85 15.78
CA ASP A 230 -12.51 1.85 15.69
C ASP A 230 -11.92 3.16 15.17
N HIS A 231 -12.56 3.70 14.15
CA HIS A 231 -12.20 4.99 13.57
C HIS A 231 -13.38 5.96 13.55
N THR A 232 -14.40 5.72 14.39
CA THR A 232 -15.48 6.70 14.65
C THR A 232 -14.89 8.06 15.08
N ILE A 233 -13.78 8.04 15.83
CA ILE A 233 -12.95 9.22 16.12
C ILE A 233 -11.54 8.94 15.59
N PRO A 234 -11.04 9.71 14.59
CA PRO A 234 -9.71 9.49 14.04
C PRO A 234 -8.61 9.48 15.12
N GLY A 235 -7.80 8.41 15.17
CA GLY A 235 -6.70 8.25 16.14
C GLY A 235 -7.14 7.87 17.56
N PHE A 236 -8.39 7.48 17.78
CA PHE A 236 -8.88 7.02 19.09
C PHE A 236 -9.79 5.81 18.97
N ASN A 237 -9.23 4.62 19.22
CA ASN A 237 -9.97 3.36 19.25
C ASN A 237 -10.92 3.29 20.45
N LEU A 238 -12.24 3.38 20.24
CA LEU A 238 -13.25 3.08 21.26
C LEU A 238 -13.34 1.57 21.56
N PRO A 239 -13.89 1.17 22.73
CA PRO A 239 -14.12 -0.25 23.06
C PRO A 239 -15.07 -0.96 22.09
N GLY A 240 -15.89 -0.20 21.37
CA GLY A 240 -16.74 -0.59 20.24
C GLY A 240 -17.17 0.68 19.48
N GLY A 241 -16.97 0.66 18.17
CA GLY A 241 -17.22 1.73 17.22
C GLY A 241 -18.56 1.63 16.50
N LEU A 242 -19.00 2.73 15.87
CA LEU A 242 -20.02 2.65 14.81
C LEU A 242 -19.38 2.30 13.44
N LEU A 243 -18.07 2.49 13.34
CA LEU A 243 -17.24 2.33 12.16
C LEU A 243 -15.93 1.65 12.57
N GLU A 244 -15.78 0.40 12.16
CA GLU A 244 -14.65 -0.46 12.56
C GLU A 244 -14.02 -1.10 11.34
N ASP A 245 -12.68 -1.09 11.32
CA ASP A 245 -11.87 -1.93 10.48
C ASP A 245 -11.48 -3.21 11.22
N GLU A 246 -11.38 -4.31 10.49
CA GLU A 246 -10.90 -5.59 11.00
C GLU A 246 -9.62 -5.98 10.28
N THR A 247 -8.60 -6.30 11.07
CA THR A 247 -7.32 -6.78 10.56
C THR A 247 -6.93 -8.10 11.21
N ASP A 248 -6.26 -8.97 10.46
CA ASP A 248 -5.74 -10.22 11.02
C ASP A 248 -4.43 -10.63 10.34
N LYS A 249 -3.83 -11.73 10.81
CA LYS A 249 -2.59 -12.29 10.25
C LYS A 249 -2.91 -13.28 9.12
N GLY A 250 -3.63 -12.80 8.11
CA GLY A 250 -4.09 -13.57 6.96
C GLY A 250 -3.00 -13.85 5.92
N VAL A 251 -3.15 -13.33 4.71
CA VAL A 251 -2.24 -13.61 3.59
C VAL A 251 -0.99 -12.75 3.71
N LEU A 252 0.17 -13.40 3.83
CA LEU A 252 1.46 -12.73 3.79
C LEU A 252 1.71 -12.13 2.40
N TRP A 253 2.01 -10.85 2.36
CA TRP A 253 2.38 -10.11 1.16
C TRP A 253 3.70 -9.38 1.39
N ASP A 254 4.61 -9.51 0.43
CA ASP A 254 5.85 -8.77 0.37
C ASP A 254 5.81 -7.78 -0.81
N PRO A 255 5.49 -6.50 -0.55
CA PRO A 255 5.31 -5.50 -1.62
C PRO A 255 6.53 -5.35 -2.52
N ILE A 256 7.75 -5.50 -1.99
CA ILE A 256 8.98 -5.24 -2.76
C ILE A 256 9.32 -6.34 -3.76
N LEU A 257 8.59 -7.46 -3.77
CA LEU A 257 8.75 -8.54 -4.77
C LEU A 257 8.10 -8.22 -6.12
N SER A 258 7.24 -7.19 -6.18
CA SER A 258 6.63 -6.70 -7.42
C SER A 258 6.28 -5.21 -7.30
N MET A 259 7.24 -4.35 -7.67
CA MET A 259 7.11 -2.90 -7.46
C MET A 259 7.73 -2.06 -8.58
N TYR A 260 7.36 -0.78 -8.61
CA TYR A 260 8.21 0.26 -9.18
C TYR A 260 8.90 1.06 -8.07
N ALA A 261 10.03 1.72 -8.39
CA ALA A 261 10.75 2.51 -7.40
C ALA A 261 11.28 3.81 -8.00
N TYR A 262 11.15 4.89 -7.23
CA TYR A 262 11.50 6.24 -7.65
C TYR A 262 12.21 7.00 -6.53
N SER A 263 13.13 7.88 -6.93
CA SER A 263 13.53 9.00 -6.09
C SER A 263 12.62 10.20 -6.39
N TYR A 264 12.33 11.01 -5.38
CA TYR A 264 11.54 12.23 -5.51
C TYR A 264 12.34 13.45 -5.08
N ASN A 265 12.42 14.45 -5.97
CA ASN A 265 13.10 15.70 -5.73
C ASN A 265 12.08 16.81 -5.43
N ASN A 266 12.01 17.25 -4.18
CA ASN A 266 11.08 18.30 -3.75
C ASN A 266 11.29 19.65 -4.47
N ALA A 267 12.53 20.04 -4.77
CA ALA A 267 12.81 21.36 -5.35
C ALA A 267 12.32 21.49 -6.81
N THR A 268 12.28 20.36 -7.53
CA THR A 268 11.82 20.29 -8.92
C THR A 268 10.46 19.64 -9.07
N GLU A 269 9.93 19.07 -7.97
CA GLU A 269 8.72 18.25 -7.90
C GLU A 269 8.73 17.05 -8.87
N LYS A 270 9.91 16.47 -9.12
CA LYS A 270 10.09 15.39 -10.09
C LYS A 270 10.36 14.04 -9.45
N PHE A 271 9.71 13.02 -10.01
CA PHE A 271 10.05 11.62 -9.84
C PHE A 271 11.13 11.23 -10.85
N LYS A 272 12.13 10.49 -10.38
CA LYS A 272 13.14 9.85 -11.21
C LYS A 272 13.14 8.34 -10.90
N PRO A 273 12.85 7.47 -11.88
CA PRO A 273 12.83 6.04 -11.65
C PRO A 273 14.24 5.51 -11.40
N TYR A 274 14.35 4.47 -10.56
CA TYR A 274 15.60 3.76 -10.34
C TYR A 274 15.92 2.78 -11.49
N ASP A 275 14.90 2.23 -12.15
CA ASP A 275 15.03 1.49 -13.41
C ASP A 275 14.57 2.37 -14.57
N ALA A 276 15.43 2.59 -15.57
CA ALA A 276 15.16 3.45 -16.71
C ALA A 276 13.93 3.03 -17.56
N ASN A 277 13.50 1.76 -17.46
CA ASN A 277 12.32 1.25 -18.17
C ASN A 277 11.02 1.37 -17.38
N THR A 278 11.08 1.93 -16.17
CA THR A 278 9.91 2.11 -15.32
C THR A 278 9.07 3.30 -15.81
N PRO A 279 7.76 3.12 -16.09
CA PRO A 279 6.90 4.23 -16.49
C PRO A 279 6.86 5.26 -15.36
N THR A 280 6.86 6.55 -15.70
CA THR A 280 6.87 7.63 -14.69
C THR A 280 5.70 8.59 -14.85
N ASN A 281 5.14 8.69 -16.05
CA ASN A 281 4.16 9.72 -16.38
C ASN A 281 2.85 9.59 -15.58
N TYR A 282 2.40 8.38 -15.26
CA TYR A 282 1.22 8.18 -14.40
C TYR A 282 1.30 8.85 -13.03
N LEU A 283 2.51 9.04 -12.46
CA LEU A 283 2.68 9.72 -11.18
C LEU A 283 2.29 11.20 -11.26
N TYR A 284 2.27 11.77 -12.47
CA TYR A 284 1.89 13.16 -12.71
C TYR A 284 0.42 13.34 -13.09
N PHE A 285 -0.38 12.28 -13.23
CA PHE A 285 -1.82 12.42 -13.46
C PHE A 285 -2.52 13.15 -12.29
N ASP A 286 -3.28 14.19 -12.61
CA ASP A 286 -3.96 15.05 -11.62
C ASP A 286 -5.34 14.55 -11.20
N GLY A 287 -5.96 13.69 -12.01
CA GLY A 287 -7.33 13.23 -11.82
C GLY A 287 -7.48 12.10 -10.79
N ARG A 288 -8.59 11.38 -10.91
CA ARG A 288 -9.02 10.32 -9.99
C ARG A 288 -8.77 8.93 -10.56
N TRP A 289 -8.25 8.05 -9.71
CA TRP A 289 -7.88 6.67 -10.03
C TRP A 289 -9.09 5.71 -10.02
N GLY A 290 -10.19 6.09 -10.64
CA GLY A 290 -11.41 5.29 -10.71
C GLY A 290 -12.64 6.13 -10.98
N ASP A 291 -13.81 5.55 -10.71
CA ASP A 291 -15.14 6.13 -10.95
C ASP A 291 -15.42 7.41 -10.13
N GLU A 292 -16.27 8.26 -10.70
CA GLU A 292 -16.90 9.38 -10.00
C GLU A 292 -18.03 8.89 -9.08
N GLN A 293 -18.21 9.54 -7.93
CA GLN A 293 -19.28 9.24 -6.97
C GLN A 293 -20.65 9.27 -7.64
N LEU A 294 -21.32 8.12 -7.72
CA LEU A 294 -22.67 8.00 -8.27
C LEU A 294 -23.62 9.12 -7.77
N PRO A 295 -24.50 9.66 -8.65
CA PRO A 295 -25.56 10.58 -8.23
C PRO A 295 -26.37 10.02 -7.07
N ASP A 296 -26.86 10.89 -6.18
CA ASP A 296 -27.59 10.47 -4.97
C ASP A 296 -28.89 9.71 -5.28
N ASP A 297 -29.47 9.92 -6.47
CA ASP A 297 -30.66 9.25 -7.00
C ASP A 297 -30.35 8.07 -7.91
N ALA A 298 -29.07 7.75 -8.14
CA ALA A 298 -28.67 6.61 -8.94
C ALA A 298 -29.08 5.29 -8.30
N GLU A 299 -29.47 4.32 -9.13
CA GLU A 299 -29.84 3.00 -8.67
C GLU A 299 -28.68 2.34 -7.90
N GLY A 300 -28.98 1.83 -6.70
CA GLY A 300 -28.00 1.19 -5.82
C GLY A 300 -27.19 2.16 -4.95
N GLN A 301 -27.26 3.47 -5.20
CA GLN A 301 -26.67 4.46 -4.30
C GLN A 301 -27.51 4.57 -3.03
N ILE A 302 -26.87 4.44 -1.87
CA ILE A 302 -27.50 4.63 -0.58
C ILE A 302 -26.88 5.85 0.07
N VAL A 303 -27.72 6.80 0.47
CA VAL A 303 -27.31 8.00 1.19
C VAL A 303 -27.95 7.98 2.58
N LEU A 304 -27.12 7.91 3.62
CA LEU A 304 -27.59 7.87 5.00
C LEU A 304 -26.62 8.65 5.89
N PHE A 305 -27.14 9.55 6.72
CA PHE A 305 -26.34 10.42 7.60
C PHE A 305 -25.21 11.20 6.88
N GLY A 306 -25.43 11.57 5.61
CA GLY A 306 -24.43 12.24 4.77
C GLY A 306 -23.35 11.33 4.20
N GLN A 307 -23.32 10.04 4.58
CA GLN A 307 -22.46 9.02 4.01
C GLN A 307 -23.10 8.42 2.76
N ARG A 308 -22.26 7.97 1.84
CA ARG A 308 -22.65 7.43 0.54
C ARG A 308 -22.07 6.04 0.33
N LYS A 309 -22.87 5.15 -0.26
CA LYS A 309 -22.41 3.79 -0.54
C LYS A 309 -21.23 3.79 -1.50
N TYR A 310 -21.37 4.45 -2.64
CA TYR A 310 -20.33 4.61 -3.64
C TYR A 310 -19.83 6.05 -3.63
N VAL A 311 -18.51 6.23 -3.53
CA VAL A 311 -17.83 7.53 -3.48
C VAL A 311 -16.79 7.66 -4.58
N SER A 312 -16.34 8.89 -4.83
CA SER A 312 -15.33 9.19 -5.83
C SER A 312 -14.01 8.53 -5.48
N ALA A 313 -13.35 7.96 -6.48
CA ALA A 313 -12.02 7.41 -6.36
C ALA A 313 -10.99 8.45 -5.85
N PRO A 314 -9.93 8.00 -5.17
CA PRO A 314 -8.86 8.88 -4.70
C PRO A 314 -8.05 9.45 -5.86
N ASN A 315 -7.25 10.46 -5.56
CA ASN A 315 -6.19 10.91 -6.46
C ASN A 315 -4.92 10.06 -6.29
N GLY A 316 -3.93 10.31 -7.13
CA GLY A 316 -2.71 9.50 -7.17
C GLY A 316 -1.72 9.75 -6.04
N VAL A 317 -0.64 8.98 -6.10
CA VAL A 317 0.44 8.91 -5.11
C VAL A 317 1.05 10.27 -4.73
N LYS A 318 1.23 11.18 -5.70
CA LYS A 318 1.83 12.50 -5.46
C LYS A 318 1.05 13.36 -4.47
N PHE A 319 -0.23 13.07 -4.27
CA PHE A 319 -1.11 13.81 -3.36
C PHE A 319 -1.09 13.28 -1.92
N LYS A 320 -0.34 12.21 -1.62
CA LYS A 320 -0.26 11.60 -0.28
C LYS A 320 0.76 12.29 0.66
N GLY A 321 1.15 13.52 0.33
CA GLY A 321 2.06 14.36 1.11
C GLY A 321 3.47 13.78 1.19
N LEU A 322 4.19 13.75 0.06
CA LEU A 322 5.55 13.21 -0.03
C LEU A 322 6.62 14.10 0.67
N VAL A 323 6.27 15.35 0.96
CA VAL A 323 7.15 16.33 1.58
C VAL A 323 6.61 16.64 2.96
N ARG A 324 7.22 16.07 3.99
CA ARG A 324 6.75 16.19 5.37
C ARG A 324 7.87 16.69 6.28
N GLU A 325 7.58 17.73 7.06
CA GLU A 325 8.46 18.15 8.16
C GLU A 325 8.48 17.08 9.26
N LYS A 326 7.32 16.56 9.64
CA LYS A 326 7.13 15.48 10.63
C LYS A 326 6.86 14.15 9.95
N VAL A 327 6.75 13.06 10.71
CA VAL A 327 6.38 11.73 10.17
C VAL A 327 4.93 11.73 9.66
N CYS A 328 4.04 12.33 10.45
CA CYS A 328 2.64 12.54 10.09
C CYS A 328 2.51 13.63 8.99
N PRO A 329 1.54 13.50 8.07
CA PRO A 329 1.28 14.52 7.07
C PRO A 329 0.64 15.78 7.69
N GLY A 330 0.79 16.92 7.01
CA GLY A 330 0.18 18.20 7.39
C GLY A 330 0.93 18.98 8.47
N ASN A 331 0.31 20.06 8.94
CA ASN A 331 0.94 21.03 9.86
C ASN A 331 0.51 20.85 11.33
N GLY A 332 -0.29 19.84 11.62
CA GLY A 332 -0.84 19.58 12.95
C GLY A 332 0.19 19.02 13.96
N GLU A 333 -0.31 18.69 15.14
CA GLU A 333 0.44 17.83 16.07
C GLU A 333 0.66 16.45 15.43
N CYS A 334 1.85 15.90 15.61
CA CYS A 334 2.19 14.56 15.15
C CYS A 334 2.52 13.73 16.38
N MET A 335 1.55 12.94 16.83
CA MET A 335 1.78 11.97 17.89
C MET A 335 2.48 10.76 17.31
N ILE A 336 3.65 10.45 17.87
CA ILE A 336 4.40 9.23 17.56
C ILE A 336 4.36 8.35 18.80
N TRP A 337 3.73 7.18 18.68
CA TRP A 337 3.55 6.26 19.78
C TRP A 337 4.81 5.41 20.02
N ASP A 338 5.24 5.29 21.28
CA ASP A 338 6.39 4.49 21.70
C ASP A 338 6.04 3.04 22.08
N GLY A 339 4.81 2.61 21.82
CA GLY A 339 4.37 1.24 22.06
C GLY A 339 3.05 0.94 21.38
N LEU A 340 2.84 -0.33 21.01
CA LEU A 340 1.57 -0.80 20.48
C LEU A 340 0.57 -0.97 21.63
N ARG A 341 -0.61 -0.37 21.51
CA ARG A 341 -1.71 -0.58 22.45
C ARG A 341 -2.59 -1.70 21.92
N VAL A 342 -2.22 -2.95 22.19
CA VAL A 342 -3.09 -4.09 21.88
C VAL A 342 -4.25 -4.11 22.89
N LYS A 343 -5.51 -4.11 22.40
CA LYS A 343 -6.67 -4.43 23.24
C LYS A 343 -6.47 -5.85 23.78
N ARG A 344 -6.22 -6.02 25.09
CA ARG A 344 -6.33 -7.34 25.71
C ARG A 344 -7.78 -7.76 25.62
N GLY A 345 -8.08 -8.81 24.86
CA GLY A 345 -9.37 -9.49 24.95
C GLY A 345 -9.63 -9.85 26.42
N MET A 346 -10.82 -9.53 26.91
CA MET A 346 -11.28 -10.03 28.21
C MET A 346 -11.20 -11.55 28.18
N GLU A 347 -10.24 -12.14 28.89
CA GLU A 347 -10.35 -13.52 29.33
C GLU A 347 -11.63 -13.62 30.15
N VAL A 348 -12.65 -14.27 29.59
CA VAL A 348 -13.81 -14.71 30.36
C VAL A 348 -13.29 -15.79 31.29
N GLY A 349 -12.89 -15.38 32.50
CA GLY A 349 -12.55 -16.29 33.57
C GLY A 349 -13.74 -17.19 33.86
N GLY A 350 -13.62 -18.46 33.51
CA GLY A 350 -14.56 -19.50 33.92
C GLY A 350 -14.52 -19.64 35.44
N GLY A 351 -15.63 -19.31 36.08
CA GLY A 351 -15.95 -19.70 37.46
C GLY A 351 -16.77 -20.96 37.49
#